data_AF-A0A2S9GRQ5-F1
#
_entry.id   AF-A0A2S9GRQ5-F1
#
_cell.length_a   1.000
_cell.length_b   1.000
_cell.length_c   1.000
_cell.angle_alpha   90.00
_cell.angle_beta   90.00
_cell.angle_gamma   90.00
#
_symmetry.space_group_name_H-M   'P 1'
#
loop_
_entity.id
_entity.type
_entity.pdbx_description
1 polymer ?
#
loop_
_entity_poly.entity_id
_entity_poly.type
_entity_poly.pdbx_seq_one_letter_code
_entity_poly.pdbx_strand_id
1 'polypeptide(L)' 'GESLAQAAVRELEEETGLQVAPEALVGPVWRREAVIDFNGSVIRSEEMYFVYRTGRFEPSDMGRSGLE' A
#
# COMPACT_ATOMS: atom_id res chain seq x y z
N GLY A 1 7.65 -14.14 6.26
CA GLY A 1 7.12 -12.78 6.37
C GLY A 1 7.72 -11.96 5.26
N GLU A 2 6.93 -11.10 4.64
CA GLU A 2 7.41 -10.11 3.67
C GLU A 2 8.12 -8.94 4.39
N SER A 3 9.04 -8.28 3.70
CA SER A 3 9.57 -6.98 4.14
C SER A 3 8.54 -5.88 3.89
N LEU A 4 8.67 -4.75 4.57
CA LEU A 4 7.76 -3.60 4.36
C LEU A 4 7.75 -3.12 2.90
N ALA A 5 8.90 -3.17 2.21
CA ALA A 5 9.00 -2.81 0.80
C ALA A 5 8.34 -3.86 -0.11
N GLN A 6 8.43 -5.15 0.23
CA GLN A 6 7.73 -6.22 -0.49
C GLN A 6 6.21 -6.09 -0.34
N ALA A 7 5.72 -5.76 0.86
CA ALA A 7 4.31 -5.47 1.09
C ALA A 7 3.86 -4.27 0.25
N ALA A 8 4.59 -3.15 0.33
CA ALA A 8 4.21 -1.92 -0.36
C ALA A 8 4.12 -2.09 -1.90
N VAL A 9 5.01 -2.86 -2.53
CA VAL A 9 4.90 -3.11 -3.98
C VAL A 9 3.77 -4.07 -4.34
N ARG A 10 3.44 -5.03 -3.48
CA ARG A 10 2.30 -5.93 -3.67
C ARG A 10 0.98 -5.16 -3.60
N GLU A 11 0.79 -4.35 -2.55
CA GLU A 11 -0.41 -3.50 -2.41
C GLU A 11 -0.53 -2.52 -3.59
N LEU A 12 0.59 -1.90 -4.00
CA LEU A 12 0.61 -1.02 -5.18
C LEU A 12 0.12 -1.74 -6.46
N GLU A 13 0.54 -2.99 -6.65
CA GLU A 13 0.07 -3.81 -7.77
C GLU A 13 -1.42 -4.16 -7.62
N GLU A 14 -1.86 -4.59 -6.43
CA GLU A 14 -3.25 -4.99 -6.18
C GLU A 14 -4.23 -3.81 -6.32
N GLU A 15 -3.87 -2.62 -5.83
CA GLU A 15 -4.72 -1.45 -5.82
C GLU A 15 -4.68 -0.61 -7.11
N THR A 16 -3.62 -0.75 -7.92
CA THR A 16 -3.40 0.12 -9.09
C THR A 16 -2.97 -0.60 -10.36
N GLY A 17 -2.57 -1.87 -10.27
CA GLY A 17 -1.97 -2.64 -11.36
C GLY A 17 -0.50 -2.28 -11.68
N LEU A 18 0.13 -1.38 -10.92
CA LEU A 18 1.48 -0.92 -11.19
C LEU A 18 2.52 -1.83 -10.53
N GLN A 19 3.27 -2.58 -11.35
CA GLN A 19 4.37 -3.44 -10.88
C GLN A 19 5.67 -2.65 -10.70
N VAL A 20 6.26 -2.75 -9.52
CA VAL A 20 7.49 -2.04 -9.13
C VAL A 20 8.42 -2.98 -8.38
N ALA A 21 9.73 -2.89 -8.62
CA ALA A 21 10.71 -3.63 -7.83
C ALA A 21 10.83 -3.01 -6.42
N PRO A 22 10.90 -3.80 -5.33
CA PRO A 22 11.00 -3.27 -3.97
C PRO A 22 12.11 -2.24 -3.76
N GLU A 23 13.27 -2.45 -4.40
CA GLU A 23 14.43 -1.56 -4.37
C GLU A 23 14.23 -0.20 -5.06
N ALA A 24 13.17 -0.04 -5.85
CA ALA A 24 12.81 1.23 -6.48
C ALA A 24 11.95 2.13 -5.58
N LEU A 25 11.46 1.63 -4.45
CA LEU A 25 10.76 2.43 -3.45
C LEU A 25 11.75 3.24 -2.62
N VAL A 26 11.39 4.50 -2.35
CA VAL A 26 12.05 5.34 -1.35
C VAL A 26 11.26 5.26 -0.06
N GLY A 27 11.89 4.83 1.04
CA GLY A 27 11.28 4.83 2.35
C GLY A 27 11.61 3.61 3.22
N PRO A 28 10.87 3.42 4.32
CA PRO A 28 9.68 4.18 4.71
C PRO A 28 9.99 5.65 5.03
N VAL A 29 9.17 6.58 4.53
CA VAL A 29 9.34 8.03 4.74
C VAL A 29 8.48 8.57 5.88
N TRP A 30 7.42 7.84 6.24
CA TRP A 30 6.55 8.16 7.36
C TRP A 30 5.94 6.90 7.95
N ARG A 31 5.61 6.97 9.24
CA ARG A 31 4.91 5.94 10.00
C ARG A 31 3.70 6.59 10.68
N ARG A 32 2.53 5.97 10.54
CA ARG A 32 1.29 6.42 11.18
C ARG A 32 0.71 5.30 12.04
N GLU A 33 0.31 5.64 13.25
CA GLU A 33 -0.55 4.80 14.09
C GLU A 33 -1.95 5.38 14.06
N ALA A 34 -2.93 4.58 13.66
CA ALA A 34 -4.32 4.98 13.52
C ALA A 34 -5.26 4.02 14.25
N VAL A 35 -6.34 4.56 14.82
CA VAL A 35 -7.46 3.76 15.34
C VAL A 35 -8.63 3.99 14.40
N ILE A 36 -9.17 2.91 13.84
CA ILE A 36 -10.17 2.95 12.77
C ILE A 36 -11.36 2.09 13.19
N ASP A 37 -12.57 2.62 13.10
CA ASP A 37 -13.80 1.84 13.20
C ASP A 37 -14.12 1.23 11.82
N PHE A 38 -14.07 -0.09 11.72
CA PHE A 38 -14.32 -0.82 10.48
C PHE A 38 -15.22 -2.03 10.75
N ASN A 39 -16.35 -2.13 10.03
CA ASN A 39 -17.34 -3.19 10.15
C ASN A 39 -17.77 -3.48 11.61
N GLY A 40 -18.01 -2.43 12.40
CA GLY A 40 -18.40 -2.51 13.81
C GLY A 40 -17.29 -2.93 14.78
N SER A 41 -16.04 -2.98 14.31
CA SER A 41 -14.86 -3.35 15.11
C SER A 41 -13.82 -2.24 15.11
N VAL A 42 -13.18 -2.02 16.26
CA VAL A 42 -12.08 -1.05 16.39
C VAL A 42 -10.76 -1.73 16.01
N ILE A 43 -10.12 -1.23 14.97
CA ILE A 43 -8.83 -1.69 14.46
C ILE A 43 -7.74 -0.70 14.84
N ARG A 44 -6.60 -1.21 15.31
CA ARG A 44 -5.36 -0.43 15.44
C ARG A 44 -4.49 -0.74 14.24
N SER A 45 -4.27 0.26 13.39
CA SER A 45 -3.47 0.16 12.19
C SER A 45 -2.12 0.83 12.40
N GLU A 46 -1.05 0.14 11.98
CA GLU A 46 0.28 0.71 11.83
C GLU A 46 0.58 0.75 10.34
N GLU A 47 0.81 1.95 9.82
CA GLU A 47 0.98 2.17 8.39
C GLU A 47 2.36 2.76 8.10
N MET A 48 3.00 2.21 7.07
CA MET A 48 4.34 2.60 6.64
C MET A 48 4.24 3.15 5.22
N TYR A 49 4.64 4.41 5.04
CA TYR A 49 4.49 5.12 3.78
C TYR A 49 5.79 5.08 2.98
N PHE A 50 5.68 4.75 1.69
CA PHE A 50 6.77 4.72 0.72
C PHE A 50 6.47 5.66 -0.44
N VAL A 51 7.50 6.08 -1.15
CA VAL A 51 7.39 6.93 -2.34
C VAL A 51 7.99 6.20 -3.53
N TYR A 52 7.21 6.11 -4.61
CA TYR A 52 7.69 5.71 -5.93
C TYR A 52 7.46 6.86 -6.91
N ARG A 53 8.48 7.23 -7.67
CA ARG A 53 8.35 8.22 -8.75
C ARG A 53 8.08 7.50 -10.06
N THR A 54 6.92 7.74 -10.64
CA THR A 54 6.50 7.14 -11.91
C THR A 54 6.10 8.21 -12.94
N GLY A 55 6.01 7.80 -14.20
CA GLY A 55 5.34 8.57 -15.25
C GLY A 55 3.82 8.51 -15.12
N ARG A 56 3.10 9.13 -16.05
CA ARG A 56 1.64 8.99 -16.09
C ARG A 56 1.27 7.55 -16.45
N PHE A 57 0.36 6.96 -15.68
CA PHE A 57 -0.30 5.69 -15.97
C PHE A 57 -1.78 5.80 -15.58
N GLU A 58 -2.61 4.87 -16.07
CA GLU A 58 -4.01 4.77 -15.67
C GLU A 58 -4.13 3.65 -14.62
N PRO A 59 -4.50 3.94 -13.37
CA PRO A 59 -4.69 2.92 -12.35
C PRO A 59 -5.82 1.94 -12.72
N SER A 60 -5.60 0.66 -12.46
CA SER A 60 -6.61 -0.39 -12.58
C SER A 60 -7.08 -0.80 -11.19
N ASP A 61 -8.39 -0.94 -11.00
CA ASP A 61 -9.03 -1.42 -9.77
C ASP A 61 -9.33 -2.94 -9.81
N MET A 62 -8.95 -3.63 -10.88
CA MET A 62 -9.24 -5.06 -11.08
C MET A 62 -8.69 -5.99 -9.98
N GLY A 63 -7.67 -5.55 -9.23
CA GLY A 63 -7.08 -6.30 -8.12
C GLY A 63 -7.72 -6.02 -6.76
N ARG A 64 -8.60 -5.02 -6.65
CA ARG A 64 -9.21 -4.61 -5.37
C ARG A 64 -10.28 -5.58 -4.93
N SER A 65 -10.33 -5.83 -3.63
CA SER A 65 -11.44 -6.54 -3.01
C SER A 65 -12.55 -5.55 -2.61
N GLY A 66 -13.81 -5.98 -2.54
CA GLY A 66 -14.93 -5.12 -2.14
C GLY A 66 -14.95 -4.71 -0.65
N LEU A 67 -13.83 -4.85 0.06
CA LEU A 67 -13.69 -4.55 1.49
C LEU A 67 -13.06 -3.16 1.73
N GLU A 68 -12.57 -2.49 0.69
CA GLU A 68 -11.93 -1.17 0.72
C GLU A 68 -12.94 -0.01 0.71
#